data_AF-A0A5Q2VZN8-F1
#
_entry.id   AF-A0A5Q2VZN8-F1
#
_cell.length_a   1.000
_cell.length_b   1.000
_cell.length_c   1.000
_cell.angle_alpha   90.00
_cell.angle_beta   90.00
_cell.angle_gamma   90.00
#
_symmetry.space_group_name_H-M   'P 1'
#
loop_
_entity.id
_entity.type
_entity.pdbx_description
1 polymer ?
#
loop_
_entity_poly.entity_id
_entity_poly.type
_entity_poly.pdbx_seq_one_letter_code
_entity_poly.pdbx_strand_id
1 'polypeptide(L)'
;MGGYRIGRELAEFGEHVRGWRMVLGLTAQQVAERAGITRDTLRKVESGDPGVGFGNVAQVLRALGVLDRTVQAVDPLGSDIGRLRAGKLAKRRAR
;
A
#
# COMPACT_ATOMS: atom_id res chain seq x y z
N MET A 1 5.91 22.50 11.95
CA MET A 1 6.25 21.10 12.21
C MET A 1 6.74 20.49 10.92
N GLY A 2 8.05 20.34 10.74
CA GLY A 2 8.59 19.66 9.56
C GLY A 2 8.24 18.19 9.66
N GLY A 3 7.33 17.71 8.80
CA GLY A 3 7.06 16.28 8.69
C GLY A 3 8.32 15.52 8.28
N TYR A 4 8.32 14.20 8.52
CA TYR A 4 9.38 13.34 7.99
C TYR A 4 9.47 13.48 6.46
N ARG A 5 10.69 13.50 5.92
CA ARG A 5 10.92 13.41 4.47
C ARG A 5 10.68 11.97 4.04
N ILE A 6 9.56 11.73 3.35
CA ILE A 6 9.12 10.38 2.92
C ILE A 6 9.16 10.18 1.39
N GLY A 7 9.71 11.14 0.65
CA GLY A 7 9.63 11.15 -0.82
C GLY A 7 10.34 9.97 -1.48
N ARG A 8 11.44 9.49 -0.86
CA ARG A 8 12.16 8.32 -1.36
C ARG A 8 11.33 7.05 -1.20
N GLU A 9 10.73 6.85 -0.03
CA GLU A 9 9.92 5.69 0.29
C GLU A 9 8.67 5.63 -0.59
N LEU A 10 8.07 6.79 -0.89
CA LEU A 10 6.95 6.88 -1.83
C LEU A 10 7.36 6.49 -3.26
N ALA A 11 8.50 7.00 -3.75
CA ALA A 11 9.01 6.65 -5.08
C ALA A 11 9.32 5.15 -5.18
N GLU A 12 9.99 4.58 -4.19
CA GLU A 12 10.29 3.14 -4.12
C GLU A 12 9.01 2.30 -4.07
N PHE A 13 8.01 2.72 -3.29
CA PHE A 13 6.72 2.05 -3.25
C PHE A 13 6.03 2.05 -4.62
N GLY A 14 6.00 3.19 -5.32
CA GLY A 14 5.44 3.29 -6.67
C GLY A 14 6.15 2.38 -7.67
N GLU A 15 7.48 2.37 -7.67
CA GLU A 15 8.28 1.49 -8.54
C GLU A 15 8.06 0.01 -8.23
N HIS A 16 7.87 -0.37 -6.96
CA HIS A 16 7.49 -1.75 -6.62
C HIS A 16 6.10 -2.12 -7.13
N VAL A 17 5.11 -1.23 -7.05
CA VAL A 17 3.77 -1.44 -7.61
C VAL A 17 3.86 -1.64 -9.13
N ARG A 18 4.63 -0.79 -9.81
CA ARG A 18 4.91 -0.92 -11.25
C ARG A 18 5.62 -2.24 -11.57
N GLY A 19 6.60 -2.62 -10.75
CA GLY A 19 7.33 -3.89 -10.87
C GLY A 19 6.40 -5.09 -10.80
N TRP A 20 5.48 -5.12 -9.84
CA TRP A 20 4.44 -6.17 -9.77
C TRP A 20 3.59 -6.25 -11.03
N ARG A 21 3.14 -5.10 -11.55
CA ARG A 21 2.41 -5.07 -12.81
C ARG A 21 3.21 -5.69 -13.96
N MET A 22 4.50 -5.37 -14.06
CA MET A 22 5.39 -5.90 -15.10
C MET A 22 5.64 -7.40 -14.95
N VAL A 23 5.92 -7.89 -13.74
CA VAL A 23 6.10 -9.33 -13.44
C VAL A 23 4.86 -10.14 -13.79
N LEU A 24 3.67 -9.58 -13.57
CA LEU A 24 2.39 -10.20 -13.91
C LEU A 24 2.03 -10.06 -15.41
N GLY A 25 2.83 -9.38 -16.23
CA GLY A 25 2.57 -9.17 -17.65
C GLY A 25 1.33 -8.32 -17.94
N LEU A 26 0.91 -7.46 -17.00
CA LEU A 26 -0.31 -6.67 -17.13
C LEU A 26 -0.03 -5.29 -17.73
N THR A 27 -0.89 -4.86 -18.64
CA THR A 27 -0.90 -3.48 -19.12
C THR A 27 -1.42 -2.53 -18.04
N ALA A 28 -1.03 -1.26 -18.12
CA ALA A 28 -1.56 -0.23 -17.23
C ALA A 28 -3.10 -0.13 -17.32
N GLN A 29 -3.67 -0.30 -18.52
CA GLN A 29 -5.12 -0.27 -18.72
C GLN A 29 -5.82 -1.42 -17.98
N GLN A 30 -5.31 -2.65 -18.08
CA GLN A 30 -5.89 -3.81 -17.39
C GLN A 30 -5.87 -3.65 -15.87
N VAL A 31 -4.79 -3.12 -15.29
CA VAL A 31 -4.72 -2.90 -13.83
C VAL A 31 -5.67 -1.79 -13.41
N ALA A 32 -5.75 -0.69 -14.17
CA ALA A 32 -6.67 0.40 -13.89
C ALA A 32 -8.14 -0.06 -13.90
N GLU A 33 -8.54 -0.86 -14.90
CA GLU A 33 -9.87 -1.47 -14.99
C GLU A 33 -10.17 -2.38 -13.80
N ARG A 34 -9.25 -3.29 -13.45
CA ARG A 34 -9.40 -4.20 -12.30
C ARG A 34 -9.50 -3.45 -10.97
N ALA A 35 -8.80 -2.33 -10.84
CA ALA A 35 -8.82 -1.48 -9.66
C ALA A 35 -10.01 -0.49 -9.64
N GLY A 36 -10.79 -0.39 -10.72
CA GLY A 36 -11.89 0.56 -10.84
C GLY A 36 -11.44 2.04 -10.85
N ILE A 37 -10.27 2.33 -11.42
CA ILE A 37 -9.67 3.69 -11.46
C ILE A 37 -9.28 4.08 -12.89
N THR A 38 -8.93 5.34 -13.09
CA THR A 38 -8.38 5.80 -14.37
C THR A 38 -6.92 5.37 -14.55
N ARG A 39 -6.47 5.25 -15.80
CA ARG A 39 -5.05 5.00 -16.13
C ARG A 39 -4.12 6.12 -15.62
N ASP A 40 -4.60 7.37 -15.56
CA ASP A 40 -3.83 8.48 -14.97
C ASP A 40 -3.65 8.31 -13.46
N THR A 41 -4.70 7.87 -12.76
CA THR A 41 -4.61 7.54 -11.33
C THR A 41 -3.60 6.41 -11.10
N LEU A 42 -3.63 5.35 -11.91
CA LEU A 42 -2.63 4.28 -11.80
C LEU A 42 -1.20 4.80 -12.03
N ARG A 43 -0.99 5.67 -13.02
CA ARG A 43 0.33 6.27 -13.27
C ARG A 43 0.84 7.04 -12.04
N LYS A 44 -0.03 7.80 -11.37
CA LYS A 44 0.32 8.53 -10.14
C LYS A 44 0.67 7.59 -8.99
N VAL A 45 -0.05 6.47 -8.86
CA VAL A 45 0.30 5.41 -7.89
C VAL A 45 1.68 4.84 -8.19
N GLU A 46 1.95 4.48 -9.45
CA GLU A 46 3.23 3.91 -9.88
C GLU A 46 4.40 4.89 -9.78
N SER A 47 4.15 6.20 -9.75
CA SER A 47 5.19 7.21 -9.51
C SER A 47 5.35 7.60 -8.04
N GLY A 48 4.54 7.04 -7.13
CA GLY A 48 4.60 7.39 -5.70
C GLY A 48 4.03 8.79 -5.37
N ASP A 49 3.04 9.26 -6.12
CA ASP A 49 2.44 10.58 -5.87
C ASP A 49 1.67 10.59 -4.52
N PRO A 50 2.06 11.46 -3.55
CA PRO A 50 1.40 11.54 -2.24
C PRO A 50 -0.03 12.08 -2.30
N GLY A 51 -0.44 12.70 -3.41
CA GLY A 51 -1.79 13.23 -3.61
C GLY A 51 -2.82 12.16 -3.96
N VAL A 52 -2.40 10.92 -4.24
CA VAL A 52 -3.33 9.83 -4.53
C VAL A 52 -3.99 9.34 -3.24
N GLY A 53 -5.32 9.25 -3.26
CA GLY A 53 -6.07 8.69 -2.14
C GLY A 53 -5.65 7.26 -1.80
N PHE A 54 -5.45 6.97 -0.51
CA PHE A 54 -5.04 5.65 -0.03
C PHE A 54 -5.96 4.50 -0.50
N GLY A 55 -7.26 4.77 -0.65
CA GLY A 55 -8.21 3.80 -1.22
C GLY A 55 -7.85 3.35 -2.64
N ASN A 56 -7.37 4.26 -3.49
CA ASN A 56 -6.94 3.91 -4.86
C ASN A 56 -5.67 3.05 -4.82
N VAL A 57 -4.72 3.36 -3.92
CA VAL A 57 -3.54 2.53 -3.72
C VAL A 57 -3.94 1.10 -3.29
N ALA A 58 -4.85 0.98 -2.33
CA ALA A 58 -5.33 -0.32 -1.87
C ALA A 58 -6.04 -1.12 -2.97
N GLN A 59 -6.83 -0.47 -3.83
CA GLN A 59 -7.46 -1.12 -4.99
C GLN A 59 -6.43 -1.61 -6.02
N VAL A 60 -5.37 -0.83 -6.28
CA VAL A 60 -4.27 -1.28 -7.15
C VAL A 60 -3.57 -2.49 -6.56
N LEU A 61 -3.23 -2.47 -5.26
CA LEU A 61 -2.62 -3.63 -4.59
C LEU A 61 -3.53 -4.86 -4.64
N ARG A 62 -4.86 -4.69 -4.56
CA ARG A 62 -5.84 -5.77 -4.71
C ARG A 62 -5.85 -6.31 -6.15
N ALA A 63 -5.88 -5.44 -7.14
CA ALA A 63 -5.83 -5.82 -8.56
C ALA A 63 -4.54 -6.56 -8.95
N LEU A 64 -3.43 -6.28 -8.24
CA LEU A 64 -2.15 -6.95 -8.37
C LEU A 64 -2.01 -8.20 -7.48
N GLY A 65 -3.00 -8.52 -6.64
CA GLY A 65 -2.99 -9.71 -5.78
C GLY A 65 -2.04 -9.64 -4.58
N VAL A 66 -1.57 -8.45 -4.19
CA VAL A 66 -0.59 -8.27 -3.11
C VAL A 66 -1.15 -7.57 -1.86
N LEU A 67 -2.41 -7.12 -1.91
CA LEU A 67 -3.03 -6.38 -0.79
C LEU A 67 -2.98 -7.14 0.54
N ASP A 68 -3.33 -8.43 0.55
CA ASP A 68 -3.39 -9.21 1.79
C ASP A 68 -1.99 -9.32 2.44
N ARG A 69 -0.94 -9.49 1.63
CA ARG A 69 0.45 -9.47 2.10
C ARG A 69 0.82 -8.08 2.66
N THR A 70 0.40 -7.00 2.02
CA THR A 70 0.65 -5.65 2.52
C THR A 70 -0.06 -5.40 3.86
N VAL A 71 -1.29 -5.88 4.02
CA VAL A 71 -2.03 -5.80 5.29
C VAL A 71 -1.33 -6.62 6.38
N GLN A 72 -0.87 -7.82 6.08
CA GLN A 72 -0.10 -8.64 7.02
C GLN A 72 1.23 -8.00 7.42
N ALA A 73 1.89 -7.29 6.50
CA ALA A 73 3.18 -6.64 6.77
C ALA A 73 3.09 -5.53 7.82
N VAL A 74 1.90 -4.94 8.01
CA VAL A 74 1.65 -3.92 9.04
C VAL A 74 0.96 -4.46 10.28
N ASP A 75 0.73 -5.78 10.37
CA ASP A 75 0.19 -6.41 11.58
C ASP A 75 1.25 -6.37 12.70
N PRO A 76 1.01 -5.66 13.82
CA PRO A 76 1.95 -5.63 14.92
C PRO A 76 2.22 -7.03 15.49
N LEU A 77 1.25 -7.95 15.47
CA LEU A 77 1.41 -9.31 15.98
C LEU A 77 2.30 -10.17 15.06
N GLY A 78 2.52 -9.74 13.81
CA GLY A 78 3.55 -10.28 12.94
C GLY A 78 4.98 -10.00 13.44
N SER A 79 5.18 -8.99 14.29
CA SER A 79 6.49 -8.60 14.81
C SER A 79 6.76 -9.08 16.25
N ASP A 80 8.02 -9.39 16.57
CA ASP A 80 8.44 -9.79 17.92
C ASP A 80 8.09 -8.73 18.97
N ILE A 81 8.40 -7.46 18.66
CA ILE A 81 8.10 -6.32 19.55
C ILE A 81 6.60 -6.19 19.78
N GLY A 82 5.79 -6.34 18.74
CA GLY A 82 4.34 -6.26 18.86
C GLY A 82 3.77 -7.42 19.66
N ARG A 83 4.26 -8.65 19.50
CA ARG A 83 3.87 -9.80 20.35
C ARG A 83 4.27 -9.61 21.81
N LEU A 84 5.49 -9.16 22.08
CA LEU A 84 5.95 -8.83 23.45
C LEU A 84 5.07 -7.75 24.11
N ARG A 85 4.42 -6.90 23.30
CA ARG A 85 3.53 -5.82 23.77
C ARG A 85 2.05 -6.11 23.52
N ALA A 86 1.67 -7.33 23.16
CA ALA A 86 0.31 -7.68 22.76
C ALA A 86 -0.74 -7.38 23.86
N GLY A 87 -0.35 -7.48 25.14
CA GLY A 87 -1.21 -7.10 26.26
C GLY A 87 -1.68 -5.64 26.26
N LYS A 88 -1.02 -4.75 25.49
CA LYS A 88 -1.48 -3.36 25.27
C LYS A 88 -2.63 -3.25 24.25
N LEU A 89 -2.78 -4.21 23.33
CA LEU A 89 -3.86 -4.22 22.34
C LEU A 89 -5.20 -4.63 22.96
N ALA A 90 -5.18 -5.51 23.97
CA ALA A 90 -6.38 -5.98 24.67
C ALA A 90 -6.95 -4.96 25.69
N LYS A 91 -6.22 -3.89 26.01
CA LYS A 91 -6.72 -2.80 26.86
C LYS A 91 -7.73 -1.98 26.06
N ARG A 92 -8.99 -2.43 26.08
CA ARG A 92 -10.15 -1.64 25.65
C ARG A 92 -10.09 -0.30 26.38
N ARG A 93 -9.98 0.82 25.64
CA ARG A 93 -10.22 2.14 26.24
C ARG A 93 -11.64 2.10 26.78
N ALA A 94 -11.81 2.21 28.10
CA ALA A 94 -13.09 2.55 28.68
C ALA A 94 -13.54 3.85 28.01
N ARG A 95 -14.70 3.80 27.34
CA ARG A 95 -15.38 5.00 26.86
C ARG A 95 -16.21 5.57 27.99
#